data_AF-A0A9E2MIQ4-F1
#
_entry.id   AF-A0A9E2MIQ4-F1
#
_cell.length_a   1.000
_cell.length_b   1.000
_cell.length_c   1.000
_cell.angle_alpha   90.00
_cell.angle_beta   90.00
_cell.angle_gamma   90.00
#
_symmetry.space_group_name_H-M   'P 1'
#
loop_
_entity.id
_entity.type
_entity.pdbx_description
1 polymer ?
#
loop_
_entity_poly.entity_id
_entity_poly.type
_entity_poly.pdbx_seq_one_letter_code
_entity_poly.pdbx_strand_id
1 'polypeptide(L)'
;AAGNKERVSDSEVRISGLVGNQVRGHKRALVYDDEIATGGSILELSRLLIEQGVEDILVVCTHGVFTRGGMYRLATIPEISEIVITDTVYTPLEQRHPKLTVLSVAAAFAGAIQHNFHRESLGDLFVYGE
;
A
#
# COMPACT_ATOMS: atom_id res chain seq x y z
N ALA A 1 13.25 2.21 -6.48
CA ALA A 1 13.87 0.93 -6.08
C ALA A 1 12.77 -0.07 -5.77
N ALA A 2 13.06 -1.37 -5.81
CA ALA A 2 12.15 -2.44 -5.41
C ALA A 2 12.74 -3.20 -4.22
N GLY A 3 11.93 -3.55 -3.21
CA GLY A 3 12.37 -4.41 -2.12
C GLY A 3 12.47 -5.85 -2.58
N ASN A 4 13.63 -6.49 -2.43
CA ASN A 4 13.77 -7.92 -2.72
C ASN A 4 13.10 -8.73 -1.59
N LYS A 5 11.86 -9.17 -1.85
CA LYS A 5 11.01 -9.83 -0.87
C LYS A 5 11.20 -11.34 -0.91
N GLU A 6 11.64 -11.91 0.20
CA GLU A 6 11.73 -13.35 0.43
C GLU A 6 10.71 -13.76 1.50
N ARG A 7 9.87 -14.74 1.18
CA ARG A 7 8.95 -15.35 2.15
C ARG A 7 9.65 -16.55 2.78
N VAL A 8 10.07 -16.40 4.03
CA VAL A 8 10.77 -17.43 4.79
C VAL A 8 9.78 -18.47 5.34
N SER A 9 8.58 -18.03 5.73
CA SER A 9 7.47 -18.90 6.16
C SER A 9 6.12 -18.24 5.90
N ASP A 10 5.02 -18.92 6.25
CA ASP A 10 3.66 -18.35 6.20
C ASP A 10 3.53 -17.06 7.03
N SER A 11 4.38 -16.90 8.04
CA SER A 11 4.32 -15.77 8.98
C SER A 11 5.51 -14.82 8.90
N GLU A 12 6.57 -15.19 8.19
CA GLU A 12 7.83 -14.44 8.15
C GLU A 12 8.19 -14.04 6.73
N VAL A 13 8.37 -12.73 6.55
CA VAL A 13 8.85 -12.11 5.32
C VAL A 13 10.12 -11.35 5.67
N ARG A 14 11.12 -11.42 4.79
CA ARG A 14 12.37 -10.67 4.88
C ARG A 14 12.57 -9.85 3.62
N ILE A 15 13.01 -8.61 3.79
CA ILE A 15 13.50 -7.78 2.68
C ILE A 15 15.03 -7.83 2.71
N SER A 16 15.64 -8.58 1.79
CA SER A 16 17.10 -8.80 1.78
C SER A 16 17.90 -7.62 1.22
N GLY A 17 17.22 -6.65 0.59
CA GLY A 17 17.83 -5.42 0.12
C GLY A 17 16.90 -4.66 -0.83
N LEU A 18 17.40 -3.52 -1.32
CA LEU A 18 16.75 -2.74 -2.37
C LEU A 18 17.45 -2.98 -3.70
N VAL A 19 16.67 -3.23 -4.74
CA VAL A 19 17.14 -3.38 -6.13
C VAL A 19 16.77 -2.12 -6.92
N GLY A 20 17.70 -1.64 -7.74
CA GLY A 20 17.50 -0.47 -8.61
C GLY A 20 18.11 0.82 -8.03
N ASN A 21 17.46 1.96 -8.30
CA ASN A 21 18.02 3.28 -8.00
C ASN A 21 18.32 3.50 -6.52
N GLN A 22 19.36 4.29 -6.26
CA GLN A 22 19.78 4.66 -4.91
C GLN A 22 18.68 5.39 -4.15
N VAL A 23 18.42 4.95 -2.91
CA VAL A 23 17.43 5.58 -2.01
C VAL A 23 18.07 6.58 -1.06
N ARG A 24 19.31 6.35 -0.64
CA ARG A 24 20.03 7.25 0.27
C ARG A 24 20.15 8.65 -0.33
N GLY A 25 19.75 9.66 0.43
CA GLY A 25 19.69 11.07 0.01
C GLY A 25 18.29 11.55 -0.35
N HIS A 26 17.32 10.64 -0.48
CA HIS A 26 15.90 11.00 -0.59
C HIS A 26 15.25 11.08 0.79
N LYS A 27 14.57 12.19 1.06
CA LYS A 27 13.85 12.40 2.33
C LYS A 27 12.49 11.72 2.38
N ARG A 28 11.89 11.45 1.21
CA ARG A 28 10.51 10.96 1.09
C ARG A 28 10.46 9.70 0.24
N ALA A 29 9.66 8.73 0.64
CA ALA A 29 9.41 7.51 -0.12
C ALA A 29 7.90 7.26 -0.28
N LEU A 30 7.50 6.89 -1.50
CA LEU A 30 6.20 6.29 -1.79
C LEU A 30 6.39 4.77 -1.85
N VAL A 31 5.73 4.05 -0.96
CA VAL A 31 5.70 2.58 -0.94
C VAL A 31 4.33 2.14 -1.41
N TYR A 32 4.26 1.30 -2.44
CA TYR A 32 3.00 0.75 -2.90
C TYR A 32 3.07 -0.77 -3.08
N ASP A 33 1.94 -1.43 -2.83
CA ASP A 33 1.72 -2.87 -3.07
C ASP A 33 0.26 -3.06 -3.52
N ASP A 34 -0.09 -4.23 -4.05
CA ASP A 34 -1.48 -4.55 -4.36
C ASP A 34 -2.33 -4.75 -3.09
N GLU A 35 -1.77 -5.44 -2.09
CA GLU A 35 -2.43 -5.78 -0.84
C GLU A 35 -1.52 -5.62 0.40
N ILE A 36 -2.11 -5.22 1.53
CA ILE A 36 -1.49 -5.31 2.85
C ILE A 36 -2.26 -6.29 3.74
N ALA A 37 -1.82 -7.55 3.76
CA ALA A 37 -2.40 -8.62 4.58
C ALA A 37 -2.12 -8.46 6.08
N THR A 38 -0.86 -8.65 6.49
CA THR A 38 -0.40 -8.52 7.89
C THR A 38 0.41 -7.25 8.12
N GLY A 39 0.86 -6.57 7.07
CA GLY A 39 1.80 -5.44 7.15
C GLY A 39 3.27 -5.83 7.30
N GLY A 40 3.62 -7.12 7.31
CA GLY A 40 5.00 -7.58 7.50
C GLY A 40 5.98 -7.01 6.46
N SER A 41 5.65 -7.12 5.17
CA SER A 41 6.49 -6.61 4.08
C SER A 41 6.73 -5.09 4.18
N ILE A 42 5.66 -4.34 4.47
CA ILE A 42 5.72 -2.87 4.59
C ILE A 42 6.52 -2.46 5.82
N LEU A 43 6.40 -3.18 6.94
CA LEU A 43 7.20 -2.95 8.15
C LEU A 43 8.69 -3.11 7.87
N GLU A 44 9.09 -4.25 7.28
CA GLU A 44 10.49 -4.53 6.96
C GLU A 44 11.05 -3.54 5.94
N LEU A 45 10.27 -3.21 4.90
CA LEU A 45 10.68 -2.22 3.91
C LEU A 45 10.81 -0.83 4.52
N SER A 46 9.87 -0.41 5.39
CA SER A 46 9.93 0.90 6.05
C SER A 46 11.16 1.02 6.93
N ARG A 47 11.51 -0.03 7.70
CA ARG A 47 12.75 -0.09 8.48
C ARG A 47 13.98 0.14 7.61
N LEU A 48 14.08 -0.59 6.50
CA LEU A 48 15.20 -0.44 5.56
C LEU A 48 15.26 0.98 4.97
N LEU A 49 14.12 1.59 4.64
CA LEU A 49 14.06 2.96 4.12
C LEU A 49 14.53 3.99 5.18
N ILE A 50 14.10 3.83 6.43
CA ILE A 50 14.53 4.68 7.56
C ILE A 50 16.04 4.55 7.78
N GLU A 51 16.60 3.34 7.73
CA GLU A 51 18.05 3.11 7.80
C GLU A 51 18.82 3.79 6.65
N GLN A 52 18.18 4.01 5.50
CA GLN A 52 18.74 4.76 4.37
C GLN A 52 18.56 6.28 4.49
N GLY A 53 17.94 6.76 5.58
CA GLY A 53 17.75 8.18 5.88
C GLY A 53 16.46 8.79 5.31
N VAL A 54 15.47 7.95 4.95
CA VAL A 54 14.13 8.44 4.61
C VAL A 54 13.43 8.92 5.88
N GLU A 55 12.83 10.10 5.82
CA GLU A 55 12.19 10.80 6.96
C GLU A 55 10.65 10.78 6.86
N ASP A 56 10.11 10.52 5.67
CA ASP A 56 8.67 10.53 5.38
C ASP A 56 8.30 9.41 4.40
N ILE A 57 7.37 8.55 4.79
CA ILE A 57 6.92 7.37 4.06
C ILE A 57 5.39 7.45 3.88
N LEU A 58 4.96 7.49 2.63
CA LEU A 58 3.57 7.32 2.24
C LEU A 58 3.38 5.88 1.78
N VAL A 59 2.44 5.16 2.39
CA VAL A 59 2.10 3.79 2.01
C VAL A 59 0.79 3.80 1.23
N VAL A 60 0.72 3.10 0.10
CA VAL A 60 -0.48 2.98 -0.73
C VAL A 60 -0.73 1.51 -1.06
N CYS A 61 -1.95 1.02 -0.90
CA CYS A 61 -2.33 -0.27 -1.48
C CYS A 61 -3.78 -0.27 -1.98
N THR A 62 -4.09 -1.20 -2.87
CA THR A 62 -5.49 -1.40 -3.27
C THR A 62 -6.24 -2.03 -2.10
N HIS A 63 -5.76 -3.17 -1.60
CA HIS A 63 -6.47 -3.98 -0.60
C HIS A 63 -5.87 -3.82 0.81
N GLY A 64 -6.55 -3.10 1.69
CA GLY A 64 -6.20 -2.96 3.09
C GLY A 64 -6.84 -4.04 3.96
N VAL A 65 -6.24 -5.23 4.07
CA VAL A 65 -6.81 -6.36 4.83
C VAL A 65 -6.46 -6.29 6.32
N PHE A 66 -5.24 -5.84 6.65
CA PHE A 66 -4.78 -5.51 8.00
C PHE A 66 -5.04 -6.54 9.11
N THR A 67 -4.99 -7.82 8.76
CA THR A 67 -5.07 -8.93 9.72
C THR A 67 -4.03 -8.79 10.84
N ARG A 68 -4.33 -9.39 11.99
CA ARG A 68 -3.44 -9.45 13.15
C ARG A 68 -3.01 -8.06 13.65
N GLY A 69 -3.81 -7.01 13.46
CA GLY A 69 -3.48 -5.64 13.88
C GLY A 69 -2.41 -4.96 13.01
N GLY A 70 -2.31 -5.33 11.74
CA GLY A 70 -1.35 -4.74 10.80
C GLY A 70 -1.46 -3.23 10.70
N MET A 71 -2.68 -2.70 10.65
CA MET A 71 -2.94 -1.26 10.57
C MET A 71 -2.30 -0.50 11.74
N TYR A 72 -2.56 -0.94 12.98
CA TYR A 72 -2.03 -0.31 14.18
C TYR A 72 -0.51 -0.36 14.21
N ARG A 73 0.10 -1.53 13.93
CA ARG A 73 1.57 -1.66 13.89
C ARG A 73 2.21 -0.67 12.92
N LEU A 74 1.69 -0.57 11.69
CA LEU A 74 2.23 0.36 10.70
C LEU A 74 2.06 1.81 11.15
N ALA A 75 0.88 2.15 11.71
CA ALA A 75 0.62 3.49 12.20
C ALA A 75 1.55 3.97 13.32
N THR A 76 2.08 3.04 14.14
CA THR A 76 3.05 3.37 15.21
C THR A 76 4.42 3.82 14.69
N ILE A 77 4.74 3.58 13.41
CA ILE A 77 6.00 4.04 12.81
C ILE A 77 5.91 5.55 12.57
N PRO A 78 6.76 6.38 13.19
CA PRO A 78 6.68 7.83 13.06
C PRO A 78 6.83 8.32 11.63
N GLU A 79 7.75 7.72 10.87
CA GLU A 79 8.08 8.09 9.49
C GLU A 79 6.98 7.70 8.51
N ILE A 80 6.08 6.75 8.85
CA ILE A 80 4.87 6.53 8.07
C ILE A 80 3.90 7.67 8.37
N SER A 81 3.78 8.63 7.46
CA SER A 81 2.91 9.78 7.62
C SER A 81 1.46 9.47 7.27
N GLU A 82 1.24 8.63 6.26
CA GLU A 82 -0.09 8.26 5.79
C GLU A 82 -0.09 6.86 5.15
N ILE A 83 -1.21 6.16 5.32
CA ILE A 83 -1.52 4.86 4.73
C ILE A 83 -2.81 5.03 3.95
N VAL A 84 -2.74 4.90 2.63
CA VAL A 84 -3.87 5.02 1.71
C VAL A 84 -4.29 3.64 1.26
N ILE A 85 -5.57 3.32 1.45
CA ILE A 85 -6.20 2.11 0.94
C ILE A 85 -7.42 2.45 0.09
N THR A 86 -7.95 1.46 -0.62
CA THR A 86 -9.32 1.58 -1.17
C THR A 86 -10.36 0.98 -0.24
N ASP A 87 -11.64 1.29 -0.49
CA ASP A 87 -12.77 0.64 0.19
C ASP A 87 -13.13 -0.76 -0.34
N THR A 88 -12.23 -1.41 -1.12
CA THR A 88 -12.41 -2.81 -1.58
C THR A 88 -12.51 -3.82 -0.44
N VAL A 89 -11.92 -3.52 0.71
CA VAL A 89 -12.04 -4.30 1.94
C VAL A 89 -12.58 -3.39 3.04
N TYR A 90 -13.69 -3.80 3.66
CA TYR A 90 -14.30 -3.03 4.74
C TYR A 90 -13.34 -2.92 5.93
N THR A 91 -13.00 -1.69 6.31
CA THR A 91 -12.22 -1.39 7.52
C THR A 91 -13.16 -0.83 8.60
N PRO A 92 -13.40 -1.59 9.70
CA PRO A 92 -14.22 -1.14 10.83
C PRO A 92 -13.69 0.14 11.46
N LEU A 93 -14.58 1.00 11.99
CA LEU A 93 -14.21 2.30 12.56
C LEU A 93 -13.18 2.17 13.69
N GLU A 94 -13.31 1.13 14.51
CA GLU A 94 -12.40 0.81 15.61
C GLU A 94 -10.99 0.39 15.17
N GLN A 95 -10.81 0.00 13.91
CA GLN A 95 -9.51 -0.32 13.31
C GLN A 95 -8.91 0.88 12.57
N ARG A 96 -9.65 1.98 12.42
CA ARG A 96 -9.15 3.19 11.74
C ARG A 96 -8.20 3.95 12.64
N HIS A 97 -7.24 4.60 12.00
CA HIS A 97 -6.25 5.46 12.63
C HIS A 97 -6.25 6.82 11.93
N PRO A 98 -5.85 7.93 12.59
CA PRO A 98 -5.71 9.23 11.92
C PRO A 98 -4.78 9.25 10.70
N LYS A 99 -3.88 8.27 10.59
CA LYS A 99 -2.98 8.08 9.44
C LYS A 99 -3.61 7.27 8.30
N LEU A 100 -4.81 6.72 8.47
CA LEU A 100 -5.47 5.90 7.46
C LEU A 100 -6.42 6.75 6.62
N THR A 101 -6.15 6.79 5.32
CA THR A 101 -7.04 7.36 4.31
C THR A 101 -7.67 6.23 3.51
N VAL A 102 -8.99 6.28 3.33
CA VAL A 102 -9.75 5.30 2.55
C VAL A 102 -10.34 5.99 1.34
N LEU A 103 -9.90 5.59 0.14
CA LEU A 103 -10.38 6.11 -1.13
C LEU A 103 -11.46 5.18 -1.69
N SER A 104 -12.59 5.76 -2.10
CA SER A 104 -13.65 4.93 -2.67
C SER A 104 -13.34 4.54 -4.11
N VAL A 105 -13.49 3.24 -4.42
CA VAL A 105 -13.49 2.73 -5.79
C VAL A 105 -14.90 2.50 -6.34
N ALA A 106 -15.94 2.92 -5.62
CA ALA A 106 -17.33 2.73 -6.01
C ALA A 106 -17.63 3.28 -7.41
N ALA A 107 -17.08 4.45 -7.76
CA ALA A 107 -17.25 5.04 -9.09
C ALA A 107 -16.61 4.20 -10.20
N ALA A 108 -15.42 3.63 -9.97
CA ALA A 108 -14.75 2.76 -10.93
C ALA A 108 -15.55 1.46 -11.16
N PHE A 109 -16.03 0.83 -10.08
CA PHE A 109 -16.89 -0.35 -10.16
C PHE A 109 -18.24 -0.05 -10.83
N ALA A 110 -18.88 1.08 -10.50
CA ALA A 110 -20.12 1.51 -11.13
C ALA A 110 -19.93 1.73 -12.64
N GLY A 111 -18.85 2.41 -13.03
CA GLY A 111 -18.48 2.59 -14.44
C GLY A 111 -18.27 1.26 -15.15
N ALA A 112 -17.56 0.31 -14.53
CA ALA A 112 -17.31 -1.00 -15.13
C ALA A 112 -18.60 -1.81 -15.31
N ILE A 113 -19.49 -1.79 -14.31
CA ILE A 113 -20.81 -2.44 -14.39
C ILE A 113 -21.65 -1.81 -15.50
N GLN A 114 -21.67 -0.48 -15.61
CA GLN A 114 -22.41 0.25 -16.64
C GLN A 114 -21.92 -0.12 -18.04
N HIS A 115 -20.62 -0.05 -18.29
CA HIS A 115 -20.05 -0.42 -19.59
C HIS A 115 -20.34 -1.88 -19.94
N ASN A 116 -20.22 -2.80 -18.97
CA ASN A 116 -20.55 -4.21 -19.20
C ASN A 116 -22.02 -4.38 -19.60
N PHE A 117 -22.93 -3.72 -18.89
CA PHE A 117 -24.36 -3.75 -19.18
C PHE A 117 -24.69 -3.22 -20.59
N HIS A 118 -24.02 -2.15 -21.01
CA HIS A 118 -24.19 -1.54 -22.33
C HIS A 118 -23.34 -2.17 -23.44
N ARG A 119 -22.48 -3.16 -23.11
CA ARG A 119 -21.48 -3.76 -24.02
C ARG A 119 -20.50 -2.74 -24.61
N GLU A 120 -20.16 -1.74 -23.82
CA GLU A 120 -19.20 -0.70 -24.14
C GLU A 120 -17.79 -1.11 -23.70
N SER A 121 -16.77 -0.47 -24.27
CA SER A 121 -15.37 -0.73 -23.92
C SER A 121 -15.04 -0.26 -22.50
N LEU A 122 -14.40 -1.10 -21.69
CA LEU A 122 -13.86 -0.67 -20.39
C LEU A 122 -12.61 0.23 -20.51
N GLY A 123 -12.05 0.38 -21.71
CA GLY A 123 -10.77 1.06 -21.93
C GLY A 123 -10.74 2.49 -21.37
N ASP A 124 -11.84 3.24 -21.49
CA ASP A 124 -11.91 4.64 -21.07
C ASP A 124 -11.96 4.81 -19.54
N LEU A 125 -12.13 3.72 -18.79
CA LEU A 125 -12.02 3.71 -17.32
C LEU A 125 -10.57 3.65 -16.84
N PHE A 126 -9.62 3.35 -17.74
CA PHE A 126 -8.20 3.32 -17.44
C PHE A 126 -7.54 4.59 -17.95
N VAL A 127 -6.73 5.22 -17.10
CA VAL A 127 -5.80 6.26 -17.55
C VAL A 127 -4.52 5.56 -17.96
N TYR A 128 -4.23 5.56 -19.25
CA TYR A 128 -2.92 5.18 -19.75
C TYR A 128 -2.03 6.42 -19.71
N GLY A 129 -0.86 6.31 -19.07
CA GLY A 129 0.14 7.38 -19.13
C GLY A 129 0.63 7.57 -20.57
N GLU A 130 1.00 8.80 -20.92
CA GLU A 130 1.79 9.07 -22.14
C GLU A 130 3.19 8.46 -22.04
#